data_AF-A0A2V9WAW7-F1
#
_entry.id   AF-A0A2V9WAW7-F1
#
_cell.length_a   1.000
_cell.length_b   1.000
_cell.length_c   1.000
_cell.angle_alpha   90.00
_cell.angle_beta   90.00
_cell.angle_gamma   90.00
#
_symmetry.space_group_name_H-M   'P 1'
#
loop_
_entity.id
_entity.type
_entity.pdbx_description
1 polymer ?
#
loop_
_entity_poly.entity_id
_entity_poly.type
_entity_poly.pdbx_seq_one_letter_code
_entity_poly.pdbx_strand_id
1 'polypeptide(L)'
;MAQAEIGIIGGSGLYSMPGLSRVKEQRVKTPFGVPSEAYVCGTLEGRKVAFLARHGRGHRILPSELNFRANIHGFKQLGVERILSISAVGSLKEEHKPLDFVIPDQFFDRTRHRVDTFFGGGVVAH
;
A
#
# COMPACT_ATOMS: atom_id res chain seq x y z
N MET A 1 20.02 -8.61 1.54
CA MET A 1 18.94 -9.35 2.26
C MET A 1 17.66 -8.52 2.18
N ALA A 2 16.49 -9.15 2.01
CA ALA A 2 15.20 -8.45 2.00
C ALA A 2 14.98 -7.70 3.33
N GLN A 3 14.52 -6.45 3.22
CA GLN A 3 14.29 -5.57 4.37
C GLN A 3 12.91 -5.83 5.00
N ALA A 4 11.96 -6.28 4.19
CA ALA A 4 10.65 -6.78 4.63
C ALA A 4 10.17 -7.92 3.72
N GLU A 5 9.39 -8.84 4.27
CA GLU A 5 8.75 -9.94 3.54
C GLU A 5 7.31 -9.59 3.18
N ILE A 6 6.59 -8.96 4.12
CA ILE A 6 5.18 -8.59 4.00
C ILE A 6 5.06 -7.06 3.94
N GLY A 7 4.35 -6.56 2.93
CA GLY A 7 3.95 -5.16 2.82
C GLY A 7 2.54 -4.95 3.35
N ILE A 8 2.31 -3.86 4.06
CA ILE A 8 0.99 -3.47 4.54
C ILE A 8 0.70 -2.06 4.06
N ILE A 9 -0.41 -1.89 3.34
CA ILE A 9 -0.89 -0.59 2.87
C ILE A 9 -2.07 -0.16 3.73
N GLY A 10 -1.87 0.84 4.58
CA GLY A 10 -2.92 1.42 5.41
C GLY A 10 -3.70 2.50 4.67
N GLY A 11 -5.01 2.31 4.50
CA GLY A 11 -5.94 3.33 4.00
C GLY A 11 -6.38 4.30 5.11
N SER A 12 -7.56 4.90 4.93
CA SER A 12 -8.21 5.78 5.91
C SER A 12 -8.26 5.12 7.30
N GLY A 13 -7.78 5.83 8.33
CA GLY A 13 -7.81 5.37 9.71
C GLY A 13 -6.62 4.50 10.15
N LEU A 14 -5.75 4.05 9.23
CA LEU A 14 -4.54 3.30 9.57
C LEU A 14 -3.29 4.03 9.07
N TYR A 15 -2.72 4.89 9.92
CA TYR A 15 -1.56 5.73 9.58
C TYR A 15 -0.26 5.30 10.26
N SER A 16 -0.36 4.38 11.22
CA SER A 16 0.77 3.74 11.90
C SER A 16 0.41 2.28 12.18
N MET A 17 1.42 1.46 12.46
CA MET A 17 1.23 0.07 12.83
C MET A 17 1.73 -0.15 14.26
N PRO A 18 0.84 -0.10 15.26
CA PRO A 18 1.16 -0.49 16.63
C PRO A 18 1.71 -1.93 16.66
N GLY A 19 2.60 -2.22 17.61
CA GLY A 19 3.15 -3.57 17.78
C GLY A 19 4.38 -3.89 16.93
N LEU A 20 4.81 -3.00 16.02
CA LEU A 20 6.10 -3.17 15.37
C LEU A 20 7.26 -2.97 16.36
N SER A 21 8.18 -3.92 16.36
CA SER A 21 9.48 -3.81 17.03
C SER A 21 10.58 -3.51 16.01
N ARG A 22 11.73 -3.01 16.48
CA ARG A 22 12.91 -2.66 15.63
C ARG A 22 12.55 -1.72 14.47
N VAL A 23 11.74 -0.71 14.78
CA VAL A 23 11.17 0.20 13.80
C VAL A 23 12.25 1.05 13.13
N LYS A 24 12.21 1.12 11.80
CA LYS A 24 13.06 1.99 10.99
C LYS A 24 12.24 2.60 9.85
N GLU A 25 12.33 3.92 9.69
CA GLU A 25 11.80 4.57 8.50
C GLU A 25 12.76 4.41 7.32
N GLN A 26 12.19 4.09 6.16
CA GLN A 26 12.93 3.90 4.92
C GLN A 26 12.29 4.75 3.82
N ARG A 27 12.99 5.81 3.43
CA ARG A 27 12.66 6.57 2.21
C ARG A 27 13.24 5.83 1.02
N VAL A 28 12.41 5.65 -0.01
CA VAL A 28 12.75 4.92 -1.23
C VAL A 28 12.50 5.84 -2.43
N LYS A 29 13.50 6.00 -3.29
CA LYS A 29 13.34 6.68 -4.57
C LYS A 29 12.98 5.64 -5.63
N THR A 30 11.92 5.89 -6.40
CA THR A 30 11.49 4.98 -7.46
C THR A 30 11.59 5.66 -8.82
N PRO A 31 11.71 4.89 -9.92
CA PRO A 31 11.61 5.44 -11.28
C PRO A 31 10.28 6.13 -11.58
N PHE A 32 9.24 5.88 -10.76
CA PHE A 32 7.90 6.44 -10.92
C PHE A 32 7.65 7.66 -10.04
N GLY A 33 8.68 8.19 -9.38
CA GLY A 33 8.59 9.30 -8.44
C GLY A 33 8.65 8.84 -6.98
N VAL A 34 8.09 9.65 -6.09
CA VAL A 34 8.13 9.42 -4.65
C VAL A 34 6.88 8.66 -4.20
N PRO A 35 7.03 7.62 -3.35
CA PRO A 35 5.90 7.00 -2.66
C PRO A 35 5.12 8.01 -1.80
N SER A 36 3.91 7.63 -1.37
CA SER A 36 3.04 8.47 -0.54
C SER A 36 3.70 8.94 0.76
N GLU A 37 4.58 8.11 1.33
CA GLU A 37 5.35 8.38 2.56
C GLU A 37 6.61 7.50 2.62
N ALA A 38 7.49 7.75 3.59
CA ALA A 38 8.47 6.75 4.00
C ALA A 38 7.79 5.43 4.45
N TYR A 39 8.40 4.30 4.11
CA TYR A 39 7.98 3.00 4.63
C TYR A 39 8.43 2.84 6.07
N VAL A 40 7.57 2.31 6.92
CA VAL A 40 7.93 1.94 8.30
C VAL A 40 8.23 0.45 8.32
N CYS A 41 9.51 0.10 8.37
CA CYS A 41 9.96 -1.28 8.43
C CYS A 41 10.14 -1.72 9.88
N GLY A 42 9.84 -2.97 10.20
CA GLY A 42 10.05 -3.53 11.52
C GLY A 42 9.71 -5.02 11.58
N THR A 43 9.60 -5.54 12.80
CA THR A 43 9.19 -6.93 13.06
C THR A 43 7.87 -6.95 13.80
N LEU A 44 6.89 -7.70 13.27
CA LEU A 44 5.59 -7.96 13.89
C LEU A 44 5.42 -9.48 14.02
N GLU A 45 5.17 -9.99 15.23
CA GLU A 45 5.01 -11.43 15.49
C GLU A 45 6.13 -12.29 14.86
N GLY A 46 7.37 -11.83 14.98
CA GLY A 46 8.56 -12.51 14.42
C GLY A 46 8.78 -12.34 12.91
N ARG A 47 7.88 -11.67 12.18
CA ARG A 47 7.94 -11.48 10.72
C ARG A 47 8.37 -10.06 10.34
N LYS A 48 9.19 -9.94 9.30
CA LYS A 48 9.64 -8.63 8.79
C LYS A 48 8.55 -7.99 7.95
N VAL A 49 8.10 -6.81 8.35
CA VAL A 49 6.99 -6.09 7.74
C VAL A 49 7.44 -4.70 7.31
N ALA A 50 6.94 -4.24 6.15
CA ALA A 50 6.99 -2.84 5.74
C ALA A 50 5.57 -2.29 5.71
N PHE A 51 5.33 -1.19 6.42
CA PHE A 51 4.06 -0.48 6.42
C PHE A 51 4.16 0.81 5.60
N LEU A 52 3.13 1.11 4.81
CA LEU A 52 2.98 2.37 4.08
C LEU A 52 1.59 2.96 4.31
N ALA A 53 1.54 4.20 4.80
CA ALA A 53 0.30 4.99 4.85
C ALA A 53 -0.07 5.46 3.44
N ARG A 54 -1.15 4.92 2.87
CA ARG A 54 -1.56 5.15 1.47
C ARG A 54 -1.73 6.64 1.18
N HIS A 55 -2.42 7.37 2.05
CA HIS A 55 -2.71 8.80 1.88
C HIS A 55 -1.64 9.73 2.48
N GLY A 56 -0.47 9.17 2.83
CA GLY A 56 0.56 9.86 3.60
C GLY A 56 0.15 10.07 5.06
N ARG A 57 1.11 10.46 5.91
CA ARG A 57 0.80 10.90 7.28
C ARG A 57 -0.10 12.14 7.23
N GLY A 58 -1.11 12.18 8.11
CA GLY A 58 -2.10 13.26 8.14
C GLY A 58 -3.15 13.20 7.02
N HIS A 59 -3.20 12.12 6.22
CA HIS A 59 -4.22 11.91 5.18
C HIS A 59 -4.30 13.04 4.15
N ARG A 60 -3.15 13.44 3.61
CA ARG A 60 -3.01 14.64 2.77
C ARG A 60 -3.14 14.40 1.27
N ILE A 61 -3.11 13.15 0.80
CA ILE A 61 -3.10 12.81 -0.64
C ILE A 61 -4.48 12.28 -1.02
N LEU A 62 -5.13 12.88 -2.03
CA LEU A 62 -6.42 12.40 -2.52
C LEU A 62 -6.29 11.06 -3.26
N PRO A 63 -7.33 10.21 -3.29
CA PRO A 63 -7.29 8.93 -3.99
C PRO A 63 -6.88 9.01 -5.46
N SER A 64 -7.23 10.09 -6.17
CA SER A 64 -6.88 10.33 -7.58
C SER A 64 -5.44 10.78 -7.79
N GLU A 65 -4.78 11.31 -6.75
CA GLU A 65 -3.41 11.87 -6.81
C GLU A 65 -2.35 10.87 -6.31
N LEU A 66 -2.80 9.69 -5.85
CA LEU A 66 -1.92 8.66 -5.35
C LEU A 66 -0.96 8.15 -6.42
N ASN A 67 0.33 8.13 -6.09
CA ASN A 67 1.35 7.52 -6.92
C ASN A 67 1.44 6.01 -6.65
N PHE A 68 0.46 5.26 -7.15
CA PHE A 68 0.38 3.80 -6.94
C PHE A 68 1.62 3.06 -7.43
N ARG A 69 2.19 3.47 -8.57
CA ARG A 69 3.41 2.86 -9.12
C ARG A 69 4.60 3.04 -8.18
N ALA A 70 4.83 4.24 -7.65
CA ALA A 70 5.90 4.45 -6.69
C ALA A 70 5.67 3.64 -5.40
N ASN A 71 4.43 3.58 -4.91
CA ASN A 71 4.09 2.80 -3.71
C ASN A 71 4.39 1.31 -3.86
N ILE A 72 3.97 0.70 -4.97
CA ILE A 72 4.16 -0.72 -5.21
C ILE A 72 5.63 -1.03 -5.57
N HIS A 73 6.27 -0.19 -6.38
CA HIS A 73 7.69 -0.37 -6.73
C HIS A 73 8.59 -0.25 -5.50
N GLY A 74 8.31 0.68 -4.58
CA GLY A 74 9.09 0.81 -3.36
C GLY A 74 8.99 -0.44 -2.46
N PHE A 75 7.82 -1.07 -2.35
CA PHE A 75 7.71 -2.38 -1.69
C PHE A 75 8.58 -3.45 -2.38
N LYS A 76 8.55 -3.49 -3.71
CA LYS A 76 9.38 -4.44 -4.47
C LYS A 76 10.88 -4.23 -4.20
N GLN A 77 11.35 -2.98 -4.14
CA GLN A 77 12.74 -2.65 -3.80
C GLN A 77 13.12 -3.03 -2.35
N LEU A 78 12.16 -3.03 -1.43
CA LEU A 78 12.36 -3.49 -0.04
C LEU A 78 12.38 -5.02 0.09
N GLY A 79 12.11 -5.75 -1.00
CA GLY A 79 12.06 -7.20 -1.03
C GLY A 79 10.73 -7.80 -0.60
N VAL A 80 9.65 -7.01 -0.54
CA VAL A 80 8.31 -7.51 -0.20
C VAL A 80 7.81 -8.46 -1.28
N GLU A 81 7.24 -9.58 -0.84
CA GLU A 81 6.70 -10.64 -1.70
C GLU A 81 5.17 -10.70 -1.64
N ARG A 82 4.56 -10.22 -0.56
CA ARG A 82 3.11 -10.24 -0.33
C ARG A 82 2.65 -8.90 0.21
N ILE A 83 1.55 -8.37 -0.32
CA ILE A 83 0.96 -7.11 0.15
C ILE A 83 -0.43 -7.37 0.71
N LEU A 84 -0.69 -6.84 1.91
CA LEU A 84 -2.02 -6.73 2.51
C LEU A 84 -2.47 -5.27 2.42
N SER A 85 -3.60 -5.03 1.79
CA SER A 85 -4.14 -3.67 1.58
C SER A 85 -5.41 -3.49 2.39
N ILE A 86 -5.41 -2.52 3.28
CA ILE A 86 -6.53 -2.23 4.18
C ILE A 86 -7.23 -0.96 3.66
N SER A 87 -8.54 -1.03 3.47
CA SER A 87 -9.34 0.09 2.95
C SER A 87 -10.65 0.22 3.72
N ALA A 88 -11.04 1.45 4.03
CA ALA A 88 -12.41 1.76 4.44
C ALA A 88 -13.32 1.77 3.20
N VAL A 89 -14.49 1.16 3.29
CA VAL A 89 -15.46 1.03 2.19
C VAL A 89 -16.88 1.22 2.70
N GLY A 90 -17.80 1.55 1.79
CA GLY A 90 -19.24 1.48 2.04
C GLY A 90 -19.81 0.17 1.52
N SER A 91 -20.71 -0.45 2.27
CA SER A 91 -21.43 -1.65 1.80
C SER A 91 -22.48 -1.29 0.75
N LEU A 92 -22.68 -2.19 -0.21
CA LEU A 92 -23.80 -2.18 -1.17
C LEU A 92 -24.78 -3.35 -0.92
N LYS A 93 -24.64 -4.03 0.21
CA LYS A 93 -25.45 -5.18 0.61
C LYS A 93 -25.89 -5.04 2.07
N GLU A 94 -27.14 -5.36 2.35
CA GLU A 94 -27.72 -5.19 3.69
C GLU A 94 -27.08 -6.10 4.74
N GLU A 95 -26.62 -7.29 4.34
CA GLU A 95 -26.00 -8.24 5.26
C GLU A 95 -24.62 -7.81 5.78
N HIS A 96 -23.93 -6.90 5.10
CA HIS A 96 -22.63 -6.38 5.55
C HIS A 96 -22.84 -5.07 6.31
N LYS A 97 -22.66 -5.14 7.62
CA LYS A 97 -22.93 -4.05 8.56
C LYS A 97 -21.68 -3.21 8.80
N PRO A 98 -21.80 -1.95 9.26
CA PRO A 98 -20.66 -1.19 9.74
C PRO A 98 -19.87 -1.99 10.78
N LEU A 99 -18.53 -1.89 10.73
CA LEU A 99 -17.55 -2.66 11.51
C LEU A 99 -17.28 -4.09 11.04
N ASP A 100 -18.05 -4.64 10.10
CA ASP A 100 -17.72 -5.92 9.48
C ASP A 100 -16.46 -5.81 8.62
N PHE A 101 -15.67 -6.88 8.60
CA PHE A 101 -14.56 -7.06 7.66
C PHE A 101 -15.00 -7.91 6.48
N VAL A 102 -14.55 -7.53 5.29
CA VAL A 102 -14.75 -8.29 4.06
C VAL A 102 -13.40 -8.53 3.40
N ILE A 103 -13.15 -9.76 2.96
CA ILE A 103 -12.02 -10.12 2.11
C ILE A 103 -12.58 -10.31 0.70
N PRO A 104 -12.60 -9.27 -0.16
CA PRO A 104 -13.12 -9.40 -1.52
C PRO A 104 -12.18 -10.25 -2.37
N ASP A 105 -12.76 -11.05 -3.25
CA ASP A 105 -12.07 -11.90 -4.23
C ASP A 105 -12.18 -11.37 -5.68
N GLN A 106 -13.01 -10.33 -5.88
CA GLN A 106 -13.24 -9.65 -7.15
C GLN A 106 -13.35 -8.13 -6.96
N PHE A 107 -13.22 -7.38 -8.06
CA PHE A 107 -13.46 -5.95 -8.10
C PHE A 107 -14.01 -5.51 -9.46
N PHE A 108 -14.67 -4.35 -9.50
CA PHE A 108 -15.04 -3.66 -10.73
C PHE A 108 -14.35 -2.30 -10.77
N ASP A 109 -13.49 -2.08 -11.76
CA ASP A 109 -12.72 -0.84 -11.87
C ASP A 109 -13.52 0.28 -12.56
N ARG A 110 -13.88 1.31 -11.78
CA ARG A 110 -14.47 2.57 -12.29
C ARG A 110 -13.51 3.75 -12.22
N THR A 111 -12.23 3.51 -11.97
CA THR A 111 -11.24 4.57 -11.89
C THR A 111 -10.99 5.18 -13.26
N ARG A 112 -10.60 6.47 -13.27
CA ARG A 112 -10.27 7.22 -14.47
C ARG A 112 -8.98 8.00 -14.20
N HIS A 113 -8.20 8.25 -15.24
CA HIS A 113 -7.01 9.11 -15.22
C HIS A 113 -5.84 8.63 -14.32
N ARG A 114 -5.83 7.36 -13.91
CA ARG A 114 -4.71 6.76 -13.17
C ARG A 114 -3.83 5.99 -14.14
N VAL A 115 -2.51 6.06 -13.95
CA VAL A 115 -1.60 5.15 -14.64
C VAL A 115 -1.59 3.83 -13.88
N ASP A 116 -2.03 2.76 -14.53
CA ASP A 116 -2.34 1.45 -13.96
C ASP A 116 -1.34 0.35 -14.37
N THR A 117 -0.31 0.71 -15.13
CA THR A 117 0.75 -0.21 -15.56
C THR A 117 2.14 0.37 -15.29
N PHE A 118 3.11 -0.51 -15.05
CA PHE A 118 4.54 -0.16 -15.00
C PHE A 118 5.18 -0.05 -16.39
N PHE A 119 4.50 -0.58 -17.40
CA PHE A 119 4.97 -0.66 -18.78
C PHE A 119 4.54 0.57 -19.59
N GLY A 120 5.06 0.70 -20.81
CA GLY A 120 4.96 1.90 -21.63
C GLY A 120 6.31 2.63 -21.74
N GLY A 121 6.36 3.70 -22.54
CA GLY A 121 7.59 4.46 -22.76
C GLY A 121 8.74 3.62 -23.33
N GLY A 122 8.43 2.57 -24.12
CA GLY A 122 9.41 1.65 -24.70
C GLY A 122 9.64 0.35 -23.91
N VAL A 123 9.06 0.20 -22.71
CA VAL A 123 9.13 -1.05 -21.92
C VAL A 123 7.84 -1.86 -22.15
N VAL A 124 7.97 -3.10 -22.61
CA VAL A 124 6.85 -3.99 -22.96
C VAL A 124 6.97 -5.31 -22.18
N ALA A 125 5.84 -5.87 -21.74
CA ALA A 125 5.72 -7.23 -21.21
C ALA A 125 4.44 -7.90 -21.76
N HIS A 126 4.48 -9.22 -21.89
CA HIS A 126 3.38 -10.07 -22.36
C HIS A 126 3.01 -11.09 -21.29
#